data_AF-A0A5B1QS83-F1
#
_entry.id   AF-A0A5B1QS83-F1
#
_cell.length_a   1.000
_cell.length_b   1.000
_cell.length_c   1.000
_cell.angle_alpha   90.00
_cell.angle_beta   90.00
_cell.angle_gamma   90.00
#
_symmetry.space_group_name_H-M   'P 1'
#
loop_
_entity.id
_entity.type
_entity.pdbx_description
1 polymer ?
#
loop_
_entity_poly.entity_id
_entity_poly.type
_entity_poly.pdbx_seq_one_letter_code
_entity_poly.pdbx_strand_id
1 'polypeptide(L)'
;MPLTAAMARKRARWSTKSKKKPSIAPPLRPSSRYQVPSEPMWQAMDRFNKCEVISTDRRHYTIGRSDNIRVLGGKMSLTEKNEHHTYWIARVVSMRARHKALTPTKADMWLYVQWYYSGADIAAEDSSQDTSFFGRYERALSDVYDYIHHDSVDGLATVIQLDELSLEPEHIDEYSFYSRWNWSSTAKTLNGPSRSPSTTCVSTCEELYNPDGDSPMHFCPRPSCRRWYHRICLFTSNRATWTSAAEHADRLLRSSPDSNDDFSLFEPSKPAVARMTTSRRTKGKGKEVSLPLDDIPPPLRRCASEPIVRGGKYGVVGNVSAVVQARRLAYRILKNELNYQQDLDKWMEGREGDVDAEDGGQDEYGDHYICQSCKGAI
;
A
#
# COMPACT_ATOMS: atom_id res chain seq x y z
N MET A 1 -29.09 -43.02 13.50
CA MET A 1 -30.41 -42.39 13.31
C MET A 1 -31.08 -42.25 14.66
N PRO A 2 -31.87 -41.21 14.97
CA PRO A 2 -32.59 -40.27 14.08
C PRO A 2 -32.03 -38.83 14.16
N LEU A 3 -31.97 -37.98 13.12
CA LEU A 3 -32.96 -37.43 12.19
C LEU A 3 -34.07 -36.58 12.85
N THR A 4 -34.02 -35.27 12.54
CA THR A 4 -35.05 -34.19 12.56
C THR A 4 -34.48 -32.95 13.29
N ALA A 5 -34.64 -31.71 12.86
CA ALA A 5 -35.60 -31.12 11.93
C ALA A 5 -34.99 -29.94 11.15
N ALA A 6 -35.31 -29.87 9.85
CA ALA A 6 -35.08 -28.70 9.02
C ALA A 6 -36.19 -27.66 9.28
N MET A 7 -35.81 -26.40 9.53
CA MET A 7 -36.72 -25.27 9.45
C MET A 7 -36.29 -24.34 8.30
N ALA A 8 -36.93 -24.55 7.16
CA ALA A 8 -36.93 -23.61 6.05
C ALA A 8 -37.85 -22.42 6.39
N ARG A 9 -37.29 -21.22 6.53
CA ARG A 9 -38.10 -19.99 6.59
C ARG A 9 -38.34 -19.46 5.17
N LYS A 10 -39.60 -19.55 4.75
CA LYS A 10 -40.17 -18.85 3.60
C LYS A 10 -39.90 -17.34 3.71
N ARG A 11 -39.29 -16.73 2.69
CA ARG A 11 -39.30 -15.28 2.52
C ARG A 11 -40.54 -14.87 1.73
N ALA A 12 -41.38 -14.05 2.35
CA ALA A 12 -42.46 -13.35 1.69
C ALA A 12 -41.89 -12.42 0.62
N ARG A 13 -42.42 -12.52 -0.61
CA ARG A 13 -42.22 -11.50 -1.65
C ARG A 13 -43.02 -10.27 -1.26
N TRP A 14 -42.33 -9.21 -0.87
CA TRP A 14 -42.88 -7.86 -0.86
C TRP A 14 -42.29 -7.09 -2.02
N SER A 15 -43.07 -6.97 -3.10
CA SER A 15 -42.97 -5.82 -4.00
C SER A 15 -43.33 -4.59 -3.18
N THR A 16 -42.37 -3.69 -2.99
CA THR A 16 -42.65 -2.35 -2.48
C THR A 16 -41.85 -1.33 -3.28
N LYS A 17 -42.56 -0.27 -3.69
CA LYS A 17 -42.06 0.95 -4.31
C LYS A 17 -40.74 1.38 -3.66
N SER A 18 -39.78 1.76 -4.51
CA SER A 18 -38.49 2.33 -4.11
C SER A 18 -38.67 3.47 -3.12
N LYS A 19 -38.61 3.16 -1.83
CA LYS A 19 -38.44 4.16 -0.77
C LYS A 19 -37.03 4.69 -0.92
N LYS A 20 -36.90 6.00 -1.18
CA LYS A 20 -35.62 6.71 -1.04
C LYS A 20 -35.09 6.42 0.36
N LYS A 21 -33.99 5.66 0.46
CA LYS A 21 -33.27 5.49 1.71
C LYS A 21 -32.73 6.86 2.14
N PRO A 22 -32.74 7.20 3.44
CA PRO A 22 -31.99 8.35 3.93
C PRO A 22 -30.51 8.11 3.59
N SER A 23 -29.88 9.10 2.94
CA SER A 23 -28.44 9.14 2.76
C SER A 23 -27.78 9.17 4.15
N ILE A 24 -26.92 8.18 4.43
CA ILE A 24 -26.09 8.10 5.65
C ILE A 24 -24.75 8.82 5.43
N ALA A 25 -24.56 9.51 4.29
CA ALA A 25 -23.59 10.59 4.29
C ALA A 25 -24.04 11.56 5.40
N PRO A 26 -23.17 11.92 6.36
CA PRO A 26 -23.56 12.84 7.42
C PRO A 26 -24.14 14.08 6.75
N PRO A 27 -25.32 14.56 7.18
CA PRO A 27 -25.88 15.76 6.60
C PRO A 27 -24.87 16.87 6.83
N LEU A 28 -24.10 17.20 5.79
CA LEU A 28 -23.50 18.50 5.64
C LEU A 28 -24.72 19.41 5.73
N ARG A 29 -24.96 20.00 6.91
CA ARG A 29 -26.01 21.00 7.06
C ARG A 29 -25.62 22.05 6.04
N PRO A 30 -26.36 22.20 4.93
CA PRO A 30 -26.01 23.22 3.97
C PRO A 30 -26.00 24.50 4.79
N SER A 31 -24.93 25.28 4.69
CA SER A 31 -25.11 26.70 4.97
C SER A 31 -26.37 27.07 4.16
N SER A 32 -27.37 27.66 4.80
CA SER A 32 -28.73 27.82 4.26
C SER A 32 -28.81 28.57 2.91
N ARG A 33 -27.66 28.95 2.37
CA ARG A 33 -27.44 29.67 1.13
C ARG A 33 -27.58 28.81 -0.13
N TYR A 34 -27.29 27.50 -0.06
CA TYR A 34 -27.25 26.66 -1.26
C TYR A 34 -28.36 25.61 -1.28
N GLN A 35 -29.22 25.68 -2.29
CA GLN A 35 -30.20 24.62 -2.57
C GLN A 35 -29.51 23.51 -3.37
N VAL A 36 -29.46 22.28 -2.87
CA VAL A 36 -28.88 21.15 -3.61
C VAL A 36 -29.66 20.92 -4.92
N PRO A 37 -29.00 20.80 -6.10
CA PRO A 37 -29.68 20.53 -7.36
C PRO A 37 -30.44 19.21 -7.32
N SER A 38 -31.65 19.21 -7.87
CA SER A 38 -32.36 17.95 -8.17
C SER A 38 -31.79 17.30 -9.43
N GLU A 39 -32.04 16.00 -9.66
CA GLU A 39 -31.56 15.32 -10.86
C GLU A 39 -31.99 16.01 -12.18
N PRO A 40 -33.28 16.38 -12.38
CA PRO A 40 -33.69 17.08 -13.62
C PRO A 40 -32.99 18.42 -13.77
N MET A 41 -32.79 19.13 -12.65
CA MET A 41 -32.09 20.39 -12.62
C MET A 41 -30.62 20.21 -13.01
N TRP A 42 -29.93 19.25 -12.39
CA TRP A 42 -28.55 18.89 -12.72
C TRP A 42 -28.39 18.59 -14.21
N GLN A 43 -29.32 17.85 -14.81
CA GLN A 43 -29.26 17.56 -16.24
C GLN A 43 -29.41 18.81 -17.12
N ALA A 44 -30.17 19.80 -16.68
CA ALA A 44 -30.35 21.09 -17.37
C ALA A 44 -29.19 22.08 -17.16
N MET A 45 -28.33 21.86 -16.14
CA MET A 45 -27.17 22.71 -15.87
C MET A 45 -26.07 22.56 -16.95
N ASP A 46 -25.35 23.64 -17.21
CA ASP A 46 -24.23 23.68 -18.15
C ASP A 46 -23.07 22.82 -17.65
N ARG A 47 -22.45 22.06 -18.56
CA ARG A 47 -21.33 21.15 -18.24
C ARG A 47 -19.99 21.87 -18.29
N PHE A 48 -19.13 21.56 -17.32
CA PHE A 48 -17.76 22.06 -17.26
C PHE A 48 -16.77 20.91 -17.14
N ASN A 49 -15.58 21.09 -17.73
CA ASN A 49 -14.49 20.12 -17.64
C ASN A 49 -13.50 20.46 -16.54
N LYS A 50 -13.49 21.71 -16.06
CA LYS A 50 -12.60 22.22 -15.03
C LYS A 50 -13.31 23.25 -14.14
N CYS A 51 -12.88 23.32 -12.89
CA CYS A 51 -13.28 24.30 -11.89
C CYS A 51 -12.04 24.87 -11.20
N GLU A 52 -12.04 26.16 -10.87
CA GLU A 52 -11.03 26.75 -10.00
C GLU A 52 -11.55 26.82 -8.57
N VAL A 53 -10.76 26.31 -7.62
CA VAL A 53 -11.07 26.34 -6.20
C VAL A 53 -9.95 27.06 -5.45
N ILE A 54 -10.34 27.90 -4.49
CA ILE A 54 -9.41 28.56 -3.58
C ILE A 54 -9.49 27.83 -2.26
N SER A 55 -8.38 27.22 -1.88
CA SER A 55 -8.21 26.47 -0.63
C SER A 55 -8.22 27.37 0.60
N THR A 56 -8.39 26.75 1.78
CA THR A 56 -8.26 27.43 3.07
C THR A 56 -6.88 28.08 3.26
N ASP A 57 -5.83 27.49 2.68
CA ASP A 57 -4.46 28.04 2.65
C ASP A 57 -4.25 29.11 1.56
N ARG A 58 -5.32 29.56 0.89
CA ARG A 58 -5.32 30.54 -0.22
C ARG A 58 -4.59 30.09 -1.47
N ARG A 59 -4.27 28.80 -1.62
CA ARG A 59 -3.76 28.26 -2.89
C ARG A 59 -4.90 28.05 -3.88
N HIS A 60 -4.61 28.31 -5.14
CA HIS A 60 -5.53 28.08 -6.25
C HIS A 60 -5.29 26.69 -6.83
N TYR A 61 -6.36 25.90 -6.93
CA TYR A 61 -6.35 24.57 -7.55
C TYR A 61 -7.26 24.56 -8.77
N THR A 62 -6.83 23.91 -9.84
CA THR A 62 -7.70 23.58 -10.98
C THR A 62 -8.11 22.13 -10.85
N ILE A 63 -9.41 21.89 -10.70
CA ILE A 63 -9.99 20.57 -10.49
C ILE A 63 -10.67 20.10 -11.77
N GLY A 64 -10.38 18.87 -12.18
CA GLY A 64 -10.90 18.20 -13.34
C GLY A 64 -11.80 17.00 -13.00
N ARG A 65 -12.30 16.35 -14.05
CA ARG A 65 -12.99 15.06 -13.91
C ARG A 65 -11.97 13.97 -13.53
N SER A 66 -12.39 13.07 -12.66
CA SER A 66 -11.61 11.96 -12.08
C SER A 66 -10.56 12.36 -11.05
N ASP A 67 -10.37 13.66 -10.81
CA ASP A 67 -9.50 14.13 -9.74
C ASP A 67 -10.09 13.72 -8.37
N ASN A 68 -9.19 13.44 -7.43
CA ASN A 68 -9.56 13.26 -6.03
C ASN A 68 -9.42 14.59 -5.30
N ILE A 69 -10.38 14.89 -4.44
CA ILE A 69 -10.48 16.17 -3.76
C ILE A 69 -10.65 15.98 -2.26
N ARG A 70 -10.12 16.95 -1.51
CA ARG A 70 -10.39 17.12 -0.07
C ARG A 70 -11.63 17.97 0.09
N VAL A 71 -12.57 17.50 0.89
CA VAL A 71 -13.84 18.17 1.19
C VAL A 71 -13.92 18.43 2.69
N LEU A 72 -14.32 19.66 3.04
CA LEU A 72 -14.48 20.07 4.42
C LEU A 72 -15.70 19.37 5.05
N GLY A 73 -15.47 18.66 6.16
CA GLY A 73 -16.54 18.06 6.95
C GLY A 73 -17.34 19.12 7.72
N GLY A 74 -18.58 18.79 8.11
CA GLY A 74 -19.49 19.76 8.75
C GLY A 74 -19.04 20.32 10.11
N LYS A 75 -17.99 19.76 10.72
CA LYS A 75 -17.37 20.26 11.96
C LYS A 75 -16.02 20.96 11.73
N MET A 76 -15.51 20.97 10.50
CA MET A 76 -14.20 21.55 10.19
C MET A 76 -14.29 23.07 10.12
N SER A 77 -13.25 23.71 10.65
CA SER A 77 -13.12 25.16 10.55
C SER A 77 -12.44 25.52 9.23
N LEU A 78 -12.92 26.60 8.60
CA LEU A 78 -12.27 27.21 7.43
C LEU A 78 -11.01 28.00 7.80
N THR A 79 -10.85 28.36 9.08
CA THR A 79 -9.80 29.26 9.55
C THR A 79 -8.71 28.55 10.34
N GLU A 80 -8.97 27.33 10.82
CA GLU A 80 -8.02 26.56 11.63
C GLU A 80 -7.36 25.48 10.78
N LYS A 81 -6.13 25.13 11.17
CA LYS A 81 -5.40 24.04 10.54
C LYS A 81 -6.04 22.71 10.93
N ASN A 82 -6.77 22.10 9.99
CA ASN A 82 -7.32 20.76 10.17
C ASN A 82 -6.23 19.71 9.91
N GLU A 83 -6.29 18.59 10.64
CA GLU A 83 -5.38 17.47 10.38
C GLU A 83 -5.72 16.79 9.05
N HIS A 84 -4.73 16.51 8.21
CA HIS A 84 -4.97 16.04 6.84
C HIS A 84 -5.84 14.77 6.79
N HIS A 85 -5.60 13.81 7.67
CA HIS A 85 -6.37 12.56 7.69
C HIS A 85 -7.84 12.72 8.11
N THR A 86 -8.27 13.89 8.57
CA THR A 86 -9.66 14.14 8.96
C THR A 86 -10.55 14.56 7.80
N TYR A 87 -9.97 15.01 6.68
CA TYR A 87 -10.73 15.47 5.51
C TYR A 87 -11.55 14.34 4.90
N TRP A 88 -12.73 14.70 4.40
CA TRP A 88 -13.51 13.83 3.53
C TRP A 88 -12.86 13.78 2.16
N ILE A 89 -12.74 12.59 1.58
CA ILE A 89 -12.14 12.41 0.26
C ILE A 89 -13.23 12.01 -0.72
N ALA A 90 -13.22 12.63 -1.89
CA ALA A 90 -14.16 12.32 -2.96
C ALA A 90 -13.47 12.31 -4.32
N ARG A 91 -13.96 11.49 -5.24
CA ARG A 91 -13.58 11.52 -6.66
C ARG A 91 -14.60 12.34 -7.44
N VAL A 92 -14.13 13.29 -8.25
CA VAL A 92 -15.00 14.12 -9.09
C VAL A 92 -15.50 13.30 -10.29
N VAL A 93 -16.80 13.08 -10.36
CA VAL A 93 -17.43 12.34 -11.47
C VAL A 93 -17.81 13.30 -12.61
N SER A 94 -18.40 14.44 -12.28
CA SER A 94 -18.73 15.50 -13.23
C SER A 94 -19.00 16.84 -12.56
N MET A 95 -18.94 17.93 -13.31
CA MET A 95 -19.08 19.30 -12.79
C MET A 95 -20.06 20.10 -13.66
N ARG A 96 -20.93 20.88 -13.03
CA ARG A 96 -21.93 21.69 -13.72
C ARG A 96 -22.24 22.99 -12.99
N ALA A 97 -22.76 23.98 -13.71
CA ALA A 97 -23.21 25.25 -13.11
C ALA A 97 -24.62 25.66 -13.58
N ARG A 98 -25.38 26.36 -12.73
CA ARG A 98 -26.79 26.75 -13.00
C ARG A 98 -26.96 27.77 -14.11
N HIS A 99 -25.94 28.59 -14.32
CA HIS A 99 -25.94 29.63 -15.34
C HIS A 99 -24.57 29.64 -16.02
N LYS A 100 -24.53 30.00 -17.31
CA LYS A 100 -23.32 30.52 -17.95
C LYS A 100 -22.93 31.83 -17.27
N ALA A 101 -22.34 31.75 -16.09
CA ALA A 101 -21.72 32.90 -15.48
C ALA A 101 -20.62 33.40 -16.42
N LEU A 102 -20.54 34.72 -16.58
CA LEU A 102 -19.52 35.38 -17.39
C LEU A 102 -18.08 35.06 -16.89
N THR A 103 -17.94 34.58 -15.65
CA THR A 103 -16.65 34.22 -15.02
C THR A 103 -16.78 32.95 -14.17
N PRO A 104 -15.87 31.96 -14.28
CA PRO A 104 -15.93 30.69 -13.53
C PRO A 104 -15.99 30.85 -12.00
N THR A 105 -15.33 31.87 -11.46
CA THR A 105 -15.22 32.14 -10.01
C THR A 105 -16.49 32.69 -9.35
N LYS A 106 -17.53 33.01 -10.14
CA LYS A 106 -18.85 33.44 -9.65
C LYS A 106 -19.98 32.50 -10.08
N ALA A 107 -19.63 31.39 -10.72
CA ALA A 107 -20.62 30.42 -11.14
C ALA A 107 -21.11 29.62 -9.93
N ASP A 108 -22.43 29.49 -9.77
CA ASP A 108 -23.03 28.54 -8.82
C ASP A 108 -22.74 27.11 -9.31
N MET A 109 -21.54 26.64 -8.98
CA MET A 109 -20.94 25.41 -9.49
C MET A 109 -21.06 24.28 -8.48
N TRP A 110 -21.50 23.15 -9.01
CA TRP A 110 -21.77 21.93 -8.28
C TRP A 110 -20.98 20.78 -8.88
N LEU A 111 -20.53 19.89 -8.00
CA LEU A 111 -19.78 18.70 -8.32
C LEU A 111 -20.65 17.49 -8.00
N TYR A 112 -20.75 16.56 -8.94
CA TYR A 112 -21.25 15.22 -8.67
C TYR A 112 -20.03 14.35 -8.37
N VAL A 113 -19.99 13.80 -7.15
CA VAL A 113 -18.80 13.13 -6.61
C VAL A 113 -19.11 11.73 -6.16
N GLN A 114 -18.08 10.89 -6.09
CA GLN A 114 -18.11 9.56 -5.50
C GLN A 114 -17.26 9.55 -4.24
N TRP A 115 -17.82 9.10 -3.12
CA TRP A 115 -17.16 9.22 -1.82
C TRP A 115 -16.15 8.12 -1.56
N TYR A 116 -15.08 8.48 -0.86
CA TYR A 116 -14.18 7.57 -0.19
C TYR A 116 -14.49 7.57 1.31
N TYR A 117 -14.56 6.39 1.91
CA TYR A 117 -14.90 6.20 3.32
C TYR A 117 -13.67 5.82 4.13
N SER A 118 -13.49 6.40 5.32
CA SER A 118 -12.54 5.88 6.29
C SER A 118 -13.08 4.62 6.98
N GLY A 119 -12.23 3.92 7.74
CA GLY A 119 -12.68 2.82 8.60
C GLY A 119 -13.74 3.27 9.61
N ALA A 120 -13.58 4.46 10.20
CA ALA A 120 -14.55 5.03 11.13
C ALA A 120 -15.92 5.30 10.48
N ASP A 121 -15.94 5.78 9.23
CA ASP A 121 -17.19 6.03 8.50
C ASP A 121 -17.93 4.72 8.21
N ILE A 122 -17.20 3.66 7.82
CA ILE A 122 -17.76 2.33 7.58
C ILE A 122 -18.33 1.75 8.87
N ALA A 123 -17.59 1.83 9.99
CA ALA A 123 -18.05 1.33 11.29
C ALA A 123 -19.28 2.10 11.81
N ALA A 124 -19.36 3.40 11.54
CA ALA A 124 -20.54 4.21 11.85
C ALA A 124 -21.76 3.81 11.01
N GLU A 125 -21.54 3.40 9.76
CA GLU A 125 -22.59 2.96 8.84
C GLU A 125 -23.01 1.49 9.04
N ASP A 126 -22.10 0.63 9.48
CA ASP A 126 -22.29 -0.78 9.80
C ASP A 126 -21.28 -1.23 10.86
N SER A 127 -21.73 -1.23 12.12
CA SER A 127 -20.90 -1.61 13.28
C SER A 127 -20.51 -3.10 13.31
N SER A 128 -21.04 -3.92 12.40
CA SER A 128 -20.63 -5.32 12.28
C SER A 128 -19.35 -5.52 11.46
N GLN A 129 -18.93 -4.52 10.69
CA GLN A 129 -17.65 -4.56 10.00
C GLN A 129 -16.53 -4.27 10.99
N ASP A 130 -15.55 -5.17 11.09
CA ASP A 130 -14.28 -4.83 11.70
C ASP A 130 -13.52 -3.87 10.77
N THR A 131 -13.11 -2.73 11.29
CA THR A 131 -12.33 -1.71 10.58
C THR A 131 -11.08 -1.31 11.37
N SER A 132 -10.71 -2.09 12.39
CA SER A 132 -9.55 -1.83 13.24
C SER A 132 -8.21 -1.87 12.48
N PHE A 133 -8.20 -2.49 11.31
CA PHE A 133 -7.03 -2.59 10.44
C PHE A 133 -6.85 -1.42 9.47
N PHE A 134 -7.78 -0.45 9.43
CA PHE A 134 -7.63 0.73 8.62
C PHE A 134 -6.58 1.67 9.22
N GLY A 135 -5.63 2.10 8.41
CA GLY A 135 -4.81 3.25 8.78
C GLY A 135 -5.61 4.56 8.73
N ARG A 136 -5.12 5.59 9.41
CA ARG A 136 -5.77 6.92 9.51
C ARG A 136 -5.95 7.60 8.15
N TYR A 137 -5.01 7.40 7.23
CA TYR A 137 -5.04 7.90 5.85
C TYR A 137 -5.66 6.91 4.86
N GLU A 138 -6.09 5.73 5.32
CA GLU A 138 -6.71 4.74 4.45
C GLU A 138 -8.15 5.12 4.11
N ARG A 139 -8.52 4.87 2.86
CA ARG A 139 -9.82 5.19 2.31
C ARG A 139 -10.35 4.06 1.43
N ALA A 140 -11.61 3.69 1.59
CA ALA A 140 -12.30 2.74 0.74
C ALA A 140 -13.19 3.47 -0.28
N LEU A 141 -12.98 3.23 -1.58
CA LEU A 141 -13.84 3.83 -2.61
C LEU A 141 -15.26 3.25 -2.52
N SER A 142 -16.27 4.10 -2.36
CA SER A 142 -17.65 3.64 -2.15
C SER A 142 -18.51 3.60 -3.41
N ASP A 143 -19.65 2.92 -3.38
CA ASP A 143 -20.75 3.06 -4.36
C ASP A 143 -21.70 4.24 -4.07
N VAL A 144 -21.30 5.15 -3.16
CA VAL A 144 -22.10 6.31 -2.74
C VAL A 144 -21.70 7.54 -3.52
N TYR A 145 -22.70 8.20 -4.11
CA TYR A 145 -22.53 9.43 -4.88
C TYR A 145 -23.38 10.54 -4.28
N ASP A 146 -22.89 11.78 -4.38
CA ASP A 146 -23.62 12.95 -3.90
C ASP A 146 -23.29 14.21 -4.69
N TYR A 147 -24.08 15.26 -4.47
CA TYR A 147 -23.87 16.60 -5.01
C TYR A 147 -23.26 17.50 -3.93
N ILE A 148 -22.10 18.09 -4.21
CA ILE A 148 -21.47 19.08 -3.33
C ILE A 148 -21.26 20.40 -4.07
N HIS A 149 -21.32 21.51 -3.33
CA HIS A 149 -20.96 22.81 -3.88
C HIS A 149 -19.45 22.95 -3.92
N HIS A 150 -18.90 23.66 -4.92
CA HIS A 150 -17.44 23.79 -5.07
C HIS A 150 -16.77 24.48 -3.86
N ASP A 151 -17.50 25.36 -3.16
CA ASP A 151 -17.01 26.03 -1.93
C ASP A 151 -16.70 25.06 -0.77
N SER A 152 -17.24 23.84 -0.81
CA SER A 152 -16.91 22.83 0.22
C SER A 152 -15.57 22.14 -0.03
N VAL A 153 -14.96 22.38 -1.19
CA VAL A 153 -13.69 21.76 -1.58
C VAL A 153 -12.53 22.57 -1.03
N ASP A 154 -11.65 21.89 -0.30
CA ASP A 154 -10.41 22.48 0.22
C ASP A 154 -9.28 22.39 -0.81
N GLY A 155 -9.20 21.33 -1.60
CA GLY A 155 -8.15 21.20 -2.61
C GLY A 155 -8.07 19.82 -3.23
N LEU A 156 -6.98 19.53 -3.94
CA LEU A 156 -6.70 18.21 -4.48
C LEU A 156 -6.20 17.26 -3.39
N ALA A 157 -6.56 15.98 -3.52
CA ALA A 157 -6.06 14.88 -2.71
C ALA A 157 -5.29 13.90 -3.60
N THR A 158 -4.18 13.38 -3.09
CA THR A 158 -3.52 12.21 -3.68
C THR A 158 -4.11 10.97 -3.02
N VAL A 159 -4.64 10.05 -3.81
CA VAL A 159 -5.15 8.75 -3.33
C VAL A 159 -4.47 7.65 -4.13
N ILE A 160 -3.52 6.97 -3.50
CA ILE A 160 -2.71 5.93 -4.15
C ILE A 160 -3.44 4.59 -4.01
N GLN A 161 -3.61 3.87 -5.12
CA GLN A 161 -4.13 2.50 -5.07
C GLN A 161 -3.01 1.57 -4.63
N LEU A 162 -3.09 1.05 -3.40
CA LEU A 162 -2.05 0.20 -2.84
C LEU A 162 -2.22 -1.25 -3.31
N ASP A 163 -1.28 -1.72 -4.13
CA ASP A 163 -1.10 -3.13 -4.44
C ASP A 163 -0.12 -3.77 -3.45
N GLU A 164 -0.64 -4.56 -2.50
CA GLU A 164 0.18 -5.20 -1.47
C GLU A 164 1.17 -6.26 -2.01
N LEU A 165 0.99 -6.70 -3.25
CA LEU A 165 1.86 -7.69 -3.90
C LEU A 165 2.92 -7.05 -4.81
N SER A 166 2.85 -5.73 -5.01
CA SER A 166 3.85 -5.02 -5.80
C SER A 166 5.19 -5.01 -5.08
N LEU A 167 6.25 -5.32 -5.83
CA LEU A 167 7.63 -5.17 -5.36
C LEU A 167 8.16 -3.74 -5.53
N GLU A 168 7.43 -2.92 -6.27
CA GLU A 168 7.74 -1.53 -6.56
C GLU A 168 6.47 -0.70 -6.28
N PRO A 169 5.96 -0.69 -5.04
CA PRO A 169 4.82 0.14 -4.71
C PRO A 169 5.19 1.63 -4.86
N GLU A 170 4.21 2.43 -5.27
CA GLU A 170 4.35 3.89 -5.26
C GLU A 170 4.57 4.38 -3.83
N HIS A 171 5.47 5.36 -3.65
CA HIS A 171 5.74 5.92 -2.34
C HIS A 171 4.51 6.66 -1.80
N ILE A 172 4.10 6.34 -0.57
CA ILE A 172 2.99 6.99 0.11
C ILE A 172 3.58 7.91 1.17
N ASP A 173 3.57 9.21 0.90
CA ASP A 173 4.02 10.24 1.84
C ASP A 173 3.03 10.41 3.01
N GLU A 174 3.45 11.17 4.03
CA GLU A 174 2.68 11.39 5.27
C GLU A 174 1.37 12.18 5.11
N TYR A 175 1.13 12.78 3.94
CA TYR A 175 -0.07 13.56 3.60
C TYR A 175 -0.91 12.92 2.49
N SER A 176 -0.42 11.84 1.89
CA SER A 176 -1.10 11.09 0.84
C SER A 176 -2.07 10.08 1.43
N PHE A 177 -3.26 10.02 0.84
CA PHE A 177 -4.22 8.96 1.15
C PHE A 177 -3.90 7.74 0.31
N TYR A 178 -4.41 6.59 0.73
CA TYR A 178 -4.31 5.38 -0.04
C TYR A 178 -5.56 4.53 0.08
N SER A 179 -5.75 3.64 -0.90
CA SER A 179 -6.89 2.75 -0.97
C SER A 179 -6.46 1.34 -1.27
N ARG A 180 -6.90 0.40 -0.43
CA ARG A 180 -6.88 -1.04 -0.70
C ARG A 180 -8.27 -1.58 -1.00
N TRP A 181 -9.31 -0.90 -0.49
CA TRP A 181 -10.66 -1.44 -0.43
C TRP A 181 -11.66 -0.64 -1.24
N ASN A 182 -12.75 -1.31 -1.60
CA ASN A 182 -13.96 -0.75 -2.15
C ASN A 182 -15.11 -1.06 -1.19
N TRP A 183 -15.84 -0.05 -0.75
CA TRP A 183 -17.00 -0.20 0.12
C TRP A 183 -18.28 -0.24 -0.72
N SER A 184 -19.09 -1.30 -0.61
CA SER A 184 -20.47 -1.23 -1.08
C SER A 184 -21.38 -0.93 0.09
N SER A 185 -21.83 0.33 0.20
CA SER A 185 -22.85 0.75 1.15
C SER A 185 -24.17 0.02 0.90
N THR A 186 -24.50 -0.29 -0.36
CA THR A 186 -25.71 -1.03 -0.71
C THR A 186 -25.70 -2.46 -0.19
N ALA A 187 -24.59 -3.17 -0.41
CA ALA A 187 -24.43 -4.57 -0.02
C ALA A 187 -23.92 -4.73 1.42
N LYS A 188 -23.42 -3.65 2.05
CA LYS A 188 -22.71 -3.66 3.33
C LYS A 188 -21.51 -4.61 3.29
N THR A 189 -20.71 -4.50 2.23
CA THR A 189 -19.55 -5.35 1.99
C THR A 189 -18.34 -4.53 1.62
N LEU A 190 -17.21 -4.79 2.29
CA LEU A 190 -15.90 -4.22 1.98
C LEU A 190 -15.10 -5.16 1.05
N ASN A 191 -15.00 -4.87 -0.24
CA ASN A 191 -14.27 -5.69 -1.20
C ASN A 191 -12.82 -5.20 -1.36
N GLY A 192 -11.82 -6.07 -1.45
CA GLY A 192 -10.43 -5.66 -1.60
C GLY A 192 -9.51 -6.82 -1.99
N PRO A 193 -8.19 -6.57 -2.14
CA PRO A 193 -7.22 -7.60 -2.47
C PRO A 193 -7.28 -8.67 -1.39
N SER A 194 -7.80 -9.84 -1.77
CA SER A 194 -8.02 -11.05 -0.96
C SER A 194 -8.33 -10.78 0.52
N ARG A 195 -9.62 -10.74 0.88
CA ARG A 195 -10.14 -10.73 2.26
C ARG A 195 -9.61 -11.85 3.17
N SER A 196 -8.79 -12.78 2.68
CA SER A 196 -8.31 -13.89 3.49
C SER A 196 -7.04 -13.49 4.24
N PRO A 197 -7.07 -13.41 5.59
CA PRO A 197 -5.85 -13.28 6.40
C PRO A 197 -4.83 -14.38 6.07
N SER A 198 -5.30 -15.53 5.58
CA SER A 198 -4.46 -16.64 5.11
C SER A 198 -3.56 -16.29 3.90
N THR A 199 -3.82 -15.17 3.21
CA THR A 199 -2.97 -14.72 2.11
C THR A 199 -1.82 -13.82 2.54
N THR A 200 -1.89 -13.18 3.70
CA THR A 200 -0.83 -12.30 4.19
C THR A 200 0.10 -13.06 5.13
N CYS A 201 -0.37 -13.53 6.29
CA CYS A 201 0.48 -14.04 7.37
C CYS A 201 0.50 -15.59 7.47
N VAL A 202 0.83 -16.12 8.65
CA VAL A 202 0.74 -17.56 8.98
C VAL A 202 -0.73 -18.01 9.01
N SER A 203 -0.99 -19.29 8.74
CA SER A 203 -2.37 -19.81 8.58
C SER A 203 -3.26 -19.68 9.83
N THR A 204 -2.67 -19.44 11.00
CA THR A 204 -3.39 -19.24 12.28
C THR A 204 -3.57 -17.77 12.65
N CYS A 205 -3.05 -16.85 11.84
CA CYS A 205 -3.17 -15.41 12.07
C CYS A 205 -4.36 -14.88 11.26
N GLU A 206 -5.34 -14.33 11.99
CA GLU A 206 -6.52 -13.71 11.40
C GLU A 206 -6.43 -12.17 11.38
N GLU A 207 -5.37 -11.61 11.95
CA GLU A 207 -5.14 -10.18 11.98
C GLU A 207 -4.81 -9.64 10.59
N LEU A 208 -5.37 -8.47 10.27
CA LEU A 208 -5.10 -7.74 9.04
C LEU A 208 -4.06 -6.67 9.29
N TYR A 209 -3.32 -6.31 8.23
CA TYR A 209 -2.29 -5.29 8.31
C TYR A 209 -2.88 -3.91 8.60
N ASN A 210 -2.48 -3.33 9.74
CA ASN A 210 -2.66 -1.91 10.06
C ASN A 210 -1.30 -1.19 9.99
N PRO A 211 -1.09 -0.23 9.07
CA PRO A 211 0.17 0.50 8.97
C PRO A 211 0.45 1.44 10.15
N ASP A 212 -0.58 1.87 10.87
CA ASP A 212 -0.46 2.69 12.08
C ASP A 212 -0.33 1.84 13.36
N GLY A 213 -0.42 0.51 13.25
CA GLY A 213 -0.24 -0.39 14.38
C GLY A 213 1.22 -0.59 14.78
N ASP A 214 1.43 -1.08 16.00
CA ASP A 214 2.77 -1.32 16.56
C ASP A 214 3.44 -2.62 16.09
N SER A 215 2.74 -3.42 15.27
CA SER A 215 3.22 -4.73 14.79
C SER A 215 3.71 -4.61 13.34
N PRO A 216 5.02 -4.40 13.11
CA PRO A 216 5.56 -4.39 11.76
C PRO A 216 5.38 -5.76 11.11
N MET A 217 5.31 -5.75 9.77
CA MET A 217 5.24 -6.96 8.97
C MET A 217 6.49 -7.12 8.13
N HIS A 218 6.98 -8.35 8.00
CA HIS A 218 8.08 -8.69 7.11
C HIS A 218 7.58 -9.39 5.84
N PHE A 219 8.24 -9.16 4.72
CA PHE A 219 7.84 -9.72 3.42
C PHE A 219 8.78 -10.80 2.93
N CYS A 220 8.22 -11.92 2.49
CA CYS A 220 8.97 -12.91 1.72
C CYS A 220 8.96 -12.53 0.22
N PRO A 221 10.11 -12.18 -0.37
CA PRO A 221 10.17 -11.68 -1.75
C PRO A 221 10.01 -12.78 -2.81
N ARG A 222 10.12 -14.06 -2.44
CA ARG A 222 10.12 -15.16 -3.43
C ARG A 222 8.82 -15.16 -4.22
N PRO A 223 8.85 -15.29 -5.56
CA PRO A 223 7.65 -15.29 -6.40
C PRO A 223 6.57 -16.30 -6.01
N SER A 224 6.95 -17.49 -5.52
CA SER A 224 6.02 -18.52 -5.06
C SER A 224 5.33 -18.22 -3.73
N CYS A 225 5.87 -17.25 -2.98
CA CYS A 225 5.35 -16.85 -1.69
C CYS A 225 4.69 -15.47 -1.75
N ARG A 226 5.47 -14.39 -1.90
CA ARG A 226 5.00 -12.98 -1.87
C ARG A 226 3.99 -12.69 -0.75
N ARG A 227 4.37 -13.06 0.47
CA ARG A 227 3.53 -12.96 1.68
C ARG A 227 4.13 -12.04 2.73
N TRP A 228 3.25 -11.37 3.46
CA TRP A 228 3.58 -10.45 4.55
C TRP A 228 3.27 -11.09 5.90
N TYR A 229 4.26 -11.28 6.75
CA TYR A 229 4.10 -11.92 8.05
C TYR A 229 4.25 -10.91 9.17
N HIS A 230 3.32 -10.89 10.12
CA HIS A 230 3.50 -10.14 11.36
C HIS A 230 4.75 -10.65 12.09
N ARG A 231 5.54 -9.73 12.61
CA ARG A 231 6.76 -10.04 13.35
C ARG A 231 6.50 -11.04 14.48
N ILE A 232 5.45 -10.82 15.28
CA ILE A 232 5.09 -11.69 16.41
C ILE A 232 4.76 -13.11 15.94
N CYS A 233 4.11 -13.26 14.79
CA CYS A 233 3.80 -14.56 14.21
C CYS A 233 5.06 -15.28 13.72
N LEU A 234 6.02 -14.58 13.10
CA LEU A 234 7.31 -15.15 12.74
C LEU A 234 8.09 -15.58 13.99
N PHE A 235 8.20 -14.72 14.99
CA PHE A 235 8.86 -15.02 16.26
C PHE A 235 8.30 -16.28 16.94
N THR A 236 6.97 -16.40 16.99
CA THR A 236 6.30 -17.53 17.65
C THR A 236 6.50 -18.83 16.88
N SER A 237 6.50 -18.76 15.55
CA SER A 237 6.55 -19.93 14.66
C SER A 237 7.99 -20.37 14.30
N ASN A 238 8.98 -19.50 14.43
CA ASN A 238 10.35 -19.72 13.95
C ASN A 238 11.40 -19.93 15.06
N ARG A 239 11.01 -20.44 16.23
CA ARG A 239 11.87 -20.62 17.43
C ARG A 239 13.18 -21.43 17.26
N ALA A 240 13.49 -21.94 16.06
CA ALA A 240 14.44 -23.04 15.86
C ALA A 240 15.68 -22.76 14.99
N THR A 241 15.90 -21.53 14.48
CA THR A 241 17.05 -21.29 13.56
C THR A 241 17.88 -20.09 13.97
N TRP A 242 18.76 -20.30 14.95
CA TRP A 242 19.83 -19.36 15.23
C TRP A 242 20.88 -19.48 14.14
N THR A 243 20.98 -18.43 13.32
CA THR A 243 22.09 -18.22 12.39
C THR A 243 22.82 -16.96 12.85
N SER A 244 24.10 -16.84 12.51
CA SER A 244 24.82 -15.58 12.76
C SER A 244 24.20 -14.45 11.94
N ALA A 245 24.31 -13.20 12.40
CA ALA A 245 23.81 -12.05 11.63
C ALA A 245 24.39 -11.98 10.21
N ALA A 246 25.67 -12.34 10.05
CA ALA A 246 26.32 -12.42 8.75
C ALA A 246 25.72 -13.51 7.86
N GLU A 247 25.42 -14.69 8.43
CA GLU A 247 24.78 -15.78 7.69
C GLU A 247 23.34 -15.42 7.30
N HIS A 248 22.59 -14.73 8.18
CA HIS A 248 21.25 -14.27 7.85
C HIS A 248 21.26 -13.22 6.73
N ALA A 249 22.15 -12.22 6.82
CA ALA A 249 22.35 -11.22 5.78
C ALA A 249 22.65 -11.87 4.41
N ASP A 250 23.53 -12.88 4.39
CA ASP A 250 23.83 -13.65 3.18
C ASP A 250 22.59 -14.42 2.67
N ARG A 251 21.81 -15.04 3.56
CA ARG A 251 20.55 -15.71 3.16
C ARG A 251 19.51 -14.73 2.62
N LEU A 252 19.40 -13.52 3.18
CA LEU A 252 18.53 -12.46 2.66
C LEU A 252 18.96 -12.06 1.25
N LEU A 253 20.26 -11.90 1.04
CA LEU A 253 20.82 -11.62 -0.28
C LEU A 253 20.58 -12.78 -1.26
N ARG A 254 20.47 -14.03 -0.81
CA ARG A 254 20.15 -15.19 -1.70
C ARG A 254 18.66 -15.33 -2.02
N SER A 255 17.77 -14.68 -1.26
CA SER A 255 16.32 -14.69 -1.49
C SER A 255 15.93 -13.77 -2.64
N SER A 256 16.01 -14.30 -3.86
CA SER A 256 15.69 -13.54 -5.08
C SER A 256 14.22 -13.11 -5.15
N PRO A 257 13.94 -11.84 -5.50
CA PRO A 257 12.56 -11.37 -5.75
C PRO A 257 11.99 -11.84 -7.09
N ASP A 258 12.85 -12.31 -8.00
CA ASP A 258 12.49 -12.64 -9.38
C ASP A 258 12.61 -14.15 -9.69
N SER A 259 13.17 -14.95 -8.78
CA SER A 259 13.25 -16.42 -8.90
C SER A 259 12.89 -17.12 -7.59
N ASN A 260 12.34 -18.32 -7.69
CA ASN A 260 12.12 -19.20 -6.53
C ASN A 260 13.38 -19.97 -6.13
N ASP A 261 14.28 -20.14 -7.08
CA ASP A 261 15.56 -20.80 -6.85
C ASP A 261 16.43 -19.87 -6.02
N ASP A 262 17.13 -20.45 -5.05
CA ASP A 262 18.18 -19.74 -4.33
C ASP A 262 19.18 -19.24 -5.37
N PHE A 263 19.56 -17.96 -5.26
CA PHE A 263 20.59 -17.44 -6.14
C PHE A 263 21.88 -18.20 -5.85
N SER A 264 22.19 -19.19 -6.70
CA SER A 264 23.40 -19.98 -6.56
C SER A 264 24.55 -19.09 -6.98
N LEU A 265 25.14 -18.41 -6.00
CA LEU A 265 26.37 -17.64 -6.15
C LEU A 265 27.54 -18.49 -6.69
N PHE A 266 27.35 -19.81 -6.68
CA PHE A 266 28.25 -20.83 -7.17
C PHE A 266 27.46 -21.78 -8.06
N GLU A 267 27.39 -21.54 -9.36
CA GLU A 267 27.64 -22.70 -10.21
C GLU A 267 29.15 -22.88 -10.16
N PRO A 268 29.70 -23.88 -9.44
CA PRO A 268 31.12 -24.18 -9.55
C PRO A 268 31.39 -24.31 -11.04
N SER A 269 32.19 -23.39 -11.58
CA SER A 269 32.58 -23.39 -12.98
C SER A 269 32.96 -24.82 -13.31
N LYS A 270 32.11 -25.49 -14.11
CA LYS A 270 32.21 -26.94 -14.35
C LYS A 270 33.69 -27.19 -14.60
N PRO A 271 34.38 -28.00 -13.77
CA PRO A 271 35.82 -28.14 -13.86
C PRO A 271 36.09 -28.47 -15.31
N ALA A 272 36.77 -27.56 -16.00
CA ALA A 272 37.00 -27.65 -17.43
C ALA A 272 37.47 -29.07 -17.68
N VAL A 273 36.62 -29.88 -18.33
CA VAL A 273 36.74 -31.34 -18.38
C VAL A 273 38.20 -31.63 -18.64
N ALA A 274 38.85 -32.17 -17.61
CA ALA A 274 40.28 -32.32 -17.57
C ALA A 274 40.66 -33.13 -18.81
N ARG A 275 41.28 -32.46 -19.78
CA ARG A 275 42.14 -33.13 -20.75
C ARG A 275 43.12 -33.91 -19.90
N MET A 276 42.96 -35.23 -19.90
CA MET A 276 43.76 -36.17 -19.12
C MET A 276 45.24 -35.99 -19.49
N THR A 277 45.96 -35.18 -18.73
CA THR A 277 47.42 -35.28 -18.66
C THR A 277 47.75 -35.64 -17.23
N THR A 278 48.09 -36.91 -17.05
CA THR A 278 48.62 -37.54 -15.86
C THR A 278 49.72 -36.70 -15.23
N SER A 279 49.41 -35.90 -14.21
CA SER A 279 50.43 -35.23 -13.40
C SER A 279 50.06 -35.25 -11.92
N ARG A 280 50.91 -36.00 -11.20
CA ARG A 280 51.20 -36.05 -9.76
C ARG A 280 50.32 -35.22 -8.81
N ARG A 281 49.61 -35.99 -7.98
CA ARG A 281 49.35 -35.79 -6.54
C ARG A 281 50.15 -34.62 -5.91
N THR A 282 49.49 -33.48 -5.74
CA THR A 282 49.78 -32.55 -4.65
C THR A 282 48.48 -32.30 -3.88
N LYS A 283 48.52 -32.66 -2.60
CA LYS A 283 47.45 -32.58 -1.61
C LYS A 283 47.22 -31.11 -1.22
N GLY A 284 46.62 -30.34 -2.11
CA GLY A 284 46.24 -28.94 -1.85
C GLY A 284 44.93 -28.90 -1.06
N LYS A 285 44.96 -28.31 0.14
CA LYS A 285 43.75 -27.92 0.87
C LYS A 285 42.91 -27.04 -0.05
N GLY A 286 41.66 -27.46 -0.30
CA GLY A 286 40.73 -26.70 -1.12
C GLY A 286 40.63 -25.28 -0.58
N LYS A 287 41.03 -24.31 -1.40
CA LYS A 287 40.82 -22.90 -1.11
C LYS A 287 39.32 -22.68 -1.21
N GLU A 288 38.68 -22.56 -0.06
CA GLU A 288 37.31 -22.11 0.06
C GLU A 288 37.22 -20.80 -0.73
N VAL A 289 36.51 -20.85 -1.85
CA VAL A 289 36.29 -19.66 -2.68
C VAL A 289 35.27 -18.83 -1.91
N SER A 290 35.76 -17.98 -1.02
CA SER A 290 34.98 -16.91 -0.44
C SER A 290 34.41 -16.09 -1.59
N LEU A 291 33.09 -15.91 -1.60
CA LEU A 291 32.42 -14.93 -2.44
C LEU A 291 33.20 -13.62 -2.37
N PRO A 292 33.53 -12.95 -3.48
CA PRO A 292 33.88 -11.55 -3.37
C PRO A 292 32.56 -10.79 -3.22
N LEU A 293 31.84 -11.01 -2.10
CA LEU A 293 30.84 -10.05 -1.61
C LEU A 293 31.48 -8.66 -1.44
N ASP A 294 32.81 -8.60 -1.41
CA ASP A 294 33.64 -7.41 -1.43
C ASP A 294 33.61 -6.66 -2.78
N ASP A 295 33.17 -7.28 -3.87
CA ASP A 295 32.95 -6.60 -5.16
C ASP A 295 31.66 -5.76 -5.17
N ILE A 296 30.72 -6.04 -4.24
CA ILE A 296 29.51 -5.25 -4.09
C ILE A 296 29.83 -4.01 -3.25
N PRO A 297 29.55 -2.79 -3.74
CA PRO A 297 29.73 -1.57 -2.97
C PRO A 297 29.08 -1.68 -1.58
N PRO A 298 29.80 -1.32 -0.49
CA PRO A 298 29.28 -1.52 0.87
C PRO A 298 27.88 -0.95 1.14
N PRO A 299 27.48 0.24 0.63
CA PRO A 299 26.13 0.76 0.79
C PRO A 299 25.05 -0.11 0.11
N LEU A 300 25.35 -0.60 -1.10
CA LEU A 300 24.46 -1.50 -1.84
C LEU A 300 24.32 -2.84 -1.13
N ARG A 301 25.44 -3.41 -0.68
CA ARG A 301 25.47 -4.67 0.09
C ARG A 301 24.65 -4.57 1.37
N ARG A 302 24.80 -3.46 2.12
CA ARG A 302 24.02 -3.18 3.33
C ARG A 302 22.52 -3.20 3.02
N CYS A 303 22.06 -2.39 2.07
CA CYS A 303 20.64 -2.30 1.72
C CYS A 303 20.07 -3.62 1.16
N ALA A 304 20.81 -4.31 0.30
CA ALA A 304 20.38 -5.58 -0.27
C ALA A 304 20.25 -6.69 0.79
N SER A 305 20.98 -6.55 1.91
CA SER A 305 20.97 -7.50 3.03
C SER A 305 19.97 -7.13 4.12
N GLU A 306 19.21 -6.05 3.97
CA GLU A 306 18.15 -5.69 4.91
C GLU A 306 16.93 -6.59 4.75
N PRO A 307 16.19 -6.90 5.84
CA PRO A 307 14.87 -7.50 5.74
C PRO A 307 13.89 -6.53 5.06
N ILE A 308 12.88 -7.07 4.39
CA ILE A 308 11.82 -6.25 3.81
C ILE A 308 10.72 -6.08 4.87
N VAL A 309 10.50 -4.85 5.33
CA VAL A 309 9.61 -4.53 6.47
C VAL A 309 8.70 -3.36 6.13
N ARG A 310 7.45 -3.40 6.62
CA ARG A 310 6.47 -2.30 6.57
C ARG A 310 5.73 -2.11 7.90
N GLY A 311 5.09 -0.95 8.07
CA GLY A 311 4.36 -0.54 9.27
C GLY A 311 5.23 0.23 10.28
N GLY A 312 4.57 0.97 11.19
CA GLY A 312 5.25 1.79 12.19
C GLY A 312 6.21 2.80 11.55
N LYS A 313 7.48 2.79 11.98
CA LYS A 313 8.52 3.69 11.46
C LYS A 313 8.85 3.51 9.97
N TYR A 314 8.49 2.37 9.38
CA TYR A 314 8.74 2.09 7.96
C TYR A 314 7.62 2.62 7.04
N GLY A 315 6.55 3.19 7.61
CA GLY A 315 5.42 3.70 6.86
C GLY A 315 4.54 2.60 6.23
N VAL A 316 3.63 3.02 5.35
CA VAL A 316 2.58 2.13 4.79
C VAL A 316 3.15 1.07 3.84
N VAL A 317 4.08 1.45 2.98
CA VAL A 317 4.67 0.56 1.97
C VAL A 317 5.96 -0.11 2.44
N GLY A 318 6.61 0.45 3.46
CA GLY A 318 7.87 -0.09 3.96
C GLY A 318 9.08 0.19 3.06
N ASN A 319 10.13 -0.62 3.22
CA ASN A 319 11.37 -0.53 2.45
C ASN A 319 11.42 -1.49 1.23
N VAL A 320 10.30 -2.11 0.83
CA VAL A 320 10.27 -3.17 -0.20
C VAL A 320 10.90 -2.76 -1.52
N SER A 321 10.56 -1.57 -2.03
CA SER A 321 11.09 -1.08 -3.31
C SER A 321 12.61 -0.89 -3.26
N ALA A 322 13.10 -0.24 -2.20
CA ALA A 322 14.52 0.03 -2.01
C ALA A 322 15.35 -1.25 -1.90
N VAL A 323 14.90 -2.21 -1.08
CA VAL A 323 15.61 -3.48 -0.86
C VAL A 323 15.55 -4.37 -2.11
N VAL A 324 14.40 -4.47 -2.79
CA VAL A 324 14.27 -5.26 -4.01
C VAL A 324 15.17 -4.72 -5.13
N GLN A 325 15.18 -3.40 -5.34
CA GLN A 325 16.08 -2.78 -6.33
C GLN A 325 17.54 -3.02 -5.98
N ALA A 326 17.92 -2.90 -4.71
CA ALA A 326 19.27 -3.19 -4.25
C ALA A 326 19.69 -4.65 -4.52
N ARG A 327 18.81 -5.61 -4.19
CA ARG A 327 19.06 -7.05 -4.45
C ARG A 327 19.20 -7.34 -5.95
N ARG A 328 18.31 -6.77 -6.78
CA ARG A 328 18.40 -6.90 -8.24
C ARG A 328 19.73 -6.37 -8.77
N LEU A 329 20.13 -5.17 -8.37
CA LEU A 329 21.40 -4.60 -8.80
C LEU A 329 22.61 -5.43 -8.32
N ALA A 330 22.59 -5.91 -7.08
CA ALA A 330 23.62 -6.80 -6.56
C ALA A 330 23.76 -8.07 -7.41
N TYR A 331 22.65 -8.69 -7.83
CA TYR A 331 22.71 -9.86 -8.73
C TYR A 331 23.28 -9.53 -10.10
N ARG A 332 23.01 -8.34 -10.64
CA ARG A 332 23.57 -7.90 -11.93
C ARG A 332 25.09 -7.74 -11.86
N ILE A 333 25.60 -7.19 -10.74
CA ILE A 333 27.05 -7.09 -10.47
C ILE A 333 27.66 -8.49 -10.39
N LEU A 334 27.08 -9.38 -9.59
CA LEU A 334 27.60 -10.74 -9.38
C LEU A 334 27.55 -11.61 -10.65
N LYS A 335 26.60 -11.37 -11.54
CA LYS A 335 26.52 -12.00 -12.86
C LYS A 335 27.40 -11.33 -13.92
N ASN A 336 28.04 -10.20 -13.59
CA ASN A 336 28.78 -9.35 -14.52
C ASN A 336 27.94 -8.98 -15.75
N GLU A 337 26.67 -8.58 -15.55
CA GLU A 337 25.79 -8.16 -16.63
C GLU A 337 26.24 -6.83 -17.24
N LEU A 338 26.03 -6.65 -18.54
CA LEU A 338 26.36 -5.38 -19.19
C LEU A 338 25.57 -4.20 -18.57
N ASN A 339 26.21 -3.04 -18.51
CA ASN A 339 25.63 -1.77 -18.05
C ASN A 339 25.25 -1.69 -16.55
N TYR A 340 25.64 -2.64 -15.69
CA TYR A 340 25.35 -2.52 -14.25
C TYR A 340 25.93 -1.22 -13.65
N GLN A 341 27.03 -0.69 -14.21
CA GLN A 341 27.69 0.49 -13.68
C GLN A 341 26.80 1.74 -13.76
N GLN A 342 26.08 1.95 -14.87
CA GLN A 342 25.17 3.10 -15.01
C GLN A 342 24.01 3.03 -14.01
N ASP A 343 23.47 1.82 -13.79
CA ASP A 343 22.41 1.61 -12.82
C ASP A 343 22.90 1.75 -11.39
N LEU A 344 24.15 1.36 -11.12
CA LEU A 344 24.82 1.57 -9.85
C LEU A 344 25.05 3.05 -9.57
N ASP A 345 25.60 3.79 -10.53
CA ASP A 345 25.86 5.22 -10.40
C ASP A 345 24.53 5.96 -10.11
N LYS A 346 23.48 5.66 -10.89
CA LYS A 346 22.12 6.20 -10.67
C LYS A 346 21.54 5.84 -9.30
N TRP A 347 21.74 4.61 -8.84
CA TRP A 347 21.27 4.16 -7.52
C TRP A 347 22.01 4.88 -6.39
N MET A 348 23.31 5.15 -6.57
CA MET A 348 24.15 5.86 -5.60
C MET A 348 23.82 7.36 -5.53
N GLU A 349 23.64 8.03 -6.68
CA GLU A 349 23.26 9.46 -6.77
C GLU A 349 21.98 9.78 -5.97
N GLY A 350 21.00 8.88 -6.02
CA GLY A 350 19.73 9.04 -5.29
C GLY A 350 19.85 8.93 -3.76
N ARG A 351 21.02 8.57 -3.22
CA ARG A 351 21.22 8.29 -1.79
C ARG A 351 22.25 9.18 -1.11
N GLU A 352 22.82 10.17 -1.80
CA GLU A 352 23.89 11.02 -1.25
C GLU A 352 23.48 11.92 -0.05
N GLY A 353 22.24 11.82 0.45
CA GLY A 353 21.77 12.48 1.69
C GLY A 353 21.34 11.53 2.82
N ASP A 354 21.26 10.22 2.57
CA ASP A 354 20.73 9.23 3.54
C ASP A 354 21.85 8.48 4.30
N VAL A 355 23.12 8.73 3.94
CA VAL A 355 24.28 7.93 4.40
C VAL A 355 24.72 8.30 5.83
N ASP A 356 24.25 9.42 6.36
CA ASP A 356 24.50 9.82 7.76
C ASP A 356 23.50 9.20 8.75
N ALA A 357 22.68 8.22 8.30
CA ALA A 357 21.89 7.39 9.19
C ALA A 357 22.81 6.65 10.15
N GLU A 358 22.93 7.21 11.36
CA GLU A 358 23.66 6.71 12.51
C GLU A 358 23.60 5.18 12.55
N ASP A 359 24.80 4.58 12.56
CA ASP A 359 25.10 3.16 12.66
C ASP A 359 23.91 2.38 13.19
N GLY A 360 23.08 1.89 12.25
CA GLY A 360 21.70 1.49 12.46
C GLY A 360 21.61 0.71 13.75
N GLY A 361 21.20 1.41 14.81
CA GLY A 361 21.21 0.86 16.15
C GLY A 361 20.45 -0.43 16.02
N GLN A 362 21.17 -1.56 16.20
CA GLN A 362 20.64 -2.90 16.01
C GLN A 362 19.23 -2.83 16.51
N ASP A 363 18.27 -2.95 15.58
CA ASP A 363 16.89 -3.01 15.95
C ASP A 363 16.86 -3.99 17.11
N GLU A 364 16.34 -3.56 18.26
CA GLU A 364 16.55 -4.15 19.59
C GLU A 364 16.25 -5.67 19.65
N TYR A 365 15.76 -6.18 18.54
CA TYR A 365 15.28 -7.50 18.29
C TYR A 365 16.22 -8.40 17.49
N GLY A 366 17.21 -7.94 16.71
CA GLY A 366 18.26 -8.78 16.10
C GLY A 366 17.79 -10.12 15.51
N ASP A 367 16.53 -10.20 15.09
CA ASP A 367 15.81 -11.46 14.95
C ASP A 367 15.97 -11.94 13.50
N HIS A 368 16.37 -13.19 13.35
CA HIS A 368 16.58 -13.82 12.06
C HIS A 368 15.36 -14.67 11.71
N TYR A 369 14.57 -14.24 10.72
CA TYR A 369 13.32 -14.92 10.37
C TYR A 369 13.45 -15.76 9.10
N ILE A 370 12.71 -16.86 9.09
CA ILE A 370 12.58 -17.75 7.94
C ILE A 370 11.11 -17.84 7.55
N CYS A 371 10.85 -17.75 6.26
CA CYS A 371 9.54 -17.93 5.67
C CYS A 371 8.98 -19.33 5.98
N GLN A 372 7.82 -19.37 6.63
CA GLN A 372 7.14 -20.63 6.94
C GLN A 372 6.78 -21.43 5.69
N SER A 373 6.47 -20.74 4.58
CA SER A 373 6.00 -21.36 3.33
C SER A 373 7.13 -21.87 2.44
N CYS A 374 8.16 -21.07 2.16
CA CYS A 374 9.23 -21.42 1.21
C CYS A 374 10.60 -21.66 1.85
N LYS A 375 10.73 -21.48 3.18
CA LYS A 375 11.97 -21.62 3.95
C LYS A 375 13.10 -20.64 3.56
N GLY A 376 12.80 -19.61 2.76
CA GLY A 376 13.74 -18.51 2.48
C GLY A 376 13.86 -17.54 3.66
N ALA A 377 14.98 -16.83 3.78
CA ALA A 377 15.14 -15.78 4.80
C ALA A 377 14.20 -14.59 4.53
N ILE A 378 13.75 -13.95 5.62
CA ILE A 378 12.80 -12.83 5.64
C ILE A 378 13.40 -11.63 6.37
#